data_AF-F3FSY1-F1
#
_entry.id   AF-F3FSY1-F1
#
_cell.length_a   1.000
_cell.length_b   1.000
_cell.length_c   1.000
_cell.angle_alpha   90.00
_cell.angle_beta   90.00
_cell.angle_gamma   90.00
#
_symmetry.space_group_name_H-M   'P 1'
#
loop_
_entity.id
_entity.type
_entity.pdbx_description
1 polymer ?
#
loop_
_entity_poly.entity_id
_entity_poly.type
_entity_poly.pdbx_seq_one_letter_code
_entity_poly.pdbx_strand_id
1 'polypeptide(L)'
;MNIKQKLTWAFAVIACLPILVVAAIVIVNLRDKATSDFADSSAREIRQVDNAMQLFFDGITQNVNYIAAHPLIAGASDDFRNYMGATPPPQSENDRQATELFASIAKAHPAYSYVSYGLINGS
;
A
#
# COMPACT_ATOMS: atom_id res chain seq x y z
N MET A 1 -34.14 -25.01 53.43
CA MET A 1 -32.87 -25.73 53.20
C MET A 1 -32.42 -26.37 54.49
N ASN A 2 -32.02 -27.64 54.44
CA ASN A 2 -31.53 -28.36 55.61
C ASN A 2 -30.09 -27.90 55.94
N ILE A 3 -29.66 -27.91 57.21
CA ILE A 3 -28.37 -27.34 57.65
C ILE A 3 -27.17 -27.94 56.90
N LYS A 4 -27.28 -29.23 56.52
CA LYS A 4 -26.29 -29.96 55.72
C LYS A 4 -26.08 -29.31 54.34
N GLN A 5 -27.15 -28.96 53.64
CA GLN A 5 -27.05 -28.31 52.32
C GLN A 5 -26.39 -26.93 52.42
N LYS A 6 -26.68 -26.17 53.49
CA LYS A 6 -26.09 -24.85 53.73
C LYS A 6 -24.57 -24.95 53.91
N LEU A 7 -24.10 -25.96 54.64
CA LEU A 7 -22.68 -26.21 54.88
C LEU A 7 -21.94 -26.68 53.62
N THR A 8 -22.55 -27.61 52.85
CA THR A 8 -21.95 -28.11 51.61
C THR A 8 -21.77 -27.01 50.56
N TRP A 9 -22.77 -26.12 50.40
CA TRP A 9 -22.66 -24.97 49.50
C TRP A 9 -21.60 -23.97 49.97
N ALA A 10 -21.48 -23.72 51.27
CA ALA A 10 -20.44 -22.84 51.80
C ALA A 10 -19.03 -23.33 51.48
N PHE A 11 -18.76 -24.63 51.68
CA PHE A 11 -17.45 -25.21 51.34
C PHE A 11 -17.18 -25.22 49.83
N ALA A 12 -18.18 -25.51 49.00
CA ALA A 12 -18.04 -25.47 47.55
C ALA A 12 -17.69 -24.05 47.05
N VAL A 13 -18.34 -23.02 47.59
CA VAL A 13 -18.05 -21.63 47.22
C VAL A 13 -16.65 -21.22 47.66
N ILE A 14 -16.25 -21.56 48.90
CA ILE A 14 -14.90 -21.24 49.41
C ILE A 14 -13.80 -21.87 48.54
N ALA A 15 -14.01 -23.10 48.05
CA ALA A 15 -13.06 -23.78 47.18
C ALA A 15 -13.05 -23.23 45.74
N CYS A 16 -14.22 -22.96 45.14
CA CYS A 16 -14.32 -22.59 43.73
C CYS A 16 -14.12 -21.10 43.45
N LEU A 17 -14.54 -20.21 44.36
CA LEU A 17 -14.47 -18.76 44.18
C LEU A 17 -13.07 -18.25 43.84
N PRO A 18 -11.99 -18.60 44.58
CA PRO A 18 -10.65 -18.09 44.26
C PRO A 18 -10.16 -18.54 42.88
N ILE A 19 -10.49 -19.76 42.45
CA ILE A 19 -10.13 -20.28 41.14
C ILE A 19 -10.81 -19.46 40.03
N LEU A 20 -12.11 -19.17 40.20
CA LEU A 20 -12.87 -18.37 39.23
C LEU A 20 -12.32 -16.94 39.13
N VAL A 21 -11.94 -16.33 40.25
CA VAL A 21 -11.34 -14.99 40.27
C VAL A 21 -10.01 -14.97 39.51
N VAL A 22 -9.12 -15.93 39.79
CA VAL A 22 -7.84 -16.03 39.07
C VAL A 22 -8.07 -16.28 37.59
N ALA A 23 -9.00 -17.18 37.23
CA ALA A 23 -9.34 -17.43 35.83
C ALA A 23 -9.85 -16.18 35.12
N ALA A 24 -10.73 -15.40 35.75
CA ALA A 24 -11.23 -14.15 35.19
C ALA A 24 -10.11 -13.12 34.95
N ILE A 25 -9.21 -12.94 35.94
CA ILE A 25 -8.06 -12.04 35.80
C ILE A 25 -7.14 -12.48 34.66
N VAL A 26 -6.84 -13.77 34.59
CA VAL A 26 -5.98 -14.33 33.53
C VAL A 26 -6.63 -14.13 32.16
N ILE A 27 -7.94 -14.36 32.02
CA ILE A 27 -8.66 -14.16 30.76
C ILE A 27 -8.59 -12.69 30.30
N VAL A 28 -8.84 -11.74 31.21
CA VAL A 28 -8.77 -10.30 30.88
C VAL A 28 -7.35 -9.93 30.44
N ASN A 29 -6.33 -10.32 31.21
CA ASN A 29 -4.95 -10.02 30.89
C ASN A 29 -4.48 -10.66 29.57
N LEU A 30 -4.88 -11.89 29.28
CA LEU A 30 -4.54 -12.55 28.01
C LEU A 30 -5.24 -11.89 26.83
N ARG A 31 -6.49 -11.46 27.00
CA ARG A 31 -7.23 -10.74 25.96
C ARG A 31 -6.60 -9.38 25.64
N ASP A 32 -6.26 -8.63 26.69
CA ASP A 32 -5.65 -7.30 26.54
C ASP A 32 -4.27 -7.43 25.90
N LYS A 33 -3.46 -8.40 26.35
CA LYS A 33 -2.16 -8.72 25.73
C LYS A 33 -2.29 -9.16 24.28
N ALA A 34 -3.22 -10.05 23.96
CA ALA A 34 -3.42 -10.49 22.59
C ALA A 34 -3.81 -9.31 21.67
N THR A 35 -4.58 -8.36 22.20
CA THR A 35 -5.00 -7.17 21.45
C THR A 35 -3.85 -6.18 21.27
N SER A 36 -3.05 -5.92 22.31
CA SER A 36 -1.88 -5.05 22.21
C SER A 36 -0.82 -5.65 21.29
N ASP A 37 -0.54 -6.95 21.43
CA ASP A 37 0.46 -7.64 20.62
C ASP A 37 0.06 -7.65 19.14
N PHE A 38 -1.23 -7.85 18.85
CA PHE A 38 -1.77 -7.73 17.50
C PHE A 38 -1.60 -6.31 16.95
N ALA A 39 -2.04 -5.30 17.70
CA ALA A 39 -1.93 -3.90 17.27
C ALA A 39 -0.48 -3.50 17.01
N ASP A 40 0.44 -3.85 17.90
CA ASP A 40 1.86 -3.54 17.78
C ASP A 40 2.52 -4.29 16.62
N SER A 41 2.19 -5.56 16.41
CA SER A 41 2.73 -6.35 15.29
C SER A 41 2.22 -5.82 13.95
N SER A 42 0.91 -5.63 13.82
CA SER A 42 0.32 -5.08 12.61
C SER A 42 0.84 -3.67 12.32
N ALA A 43 1.00 -2.80 13.33
CA ALA A 43 1.57 -1.47 13.12
C ALA A 43 3.04 -1.49 12.66
N ARG A 44 3.84 -2.49 13.07
CA ARG A 44 5.19 -2.68 12.55
C ARG A 44 5.17 -3.16 11.10
N GLU A 45 4.33 -4.13 10.77
CA GLU A 45 4.19 -4.65 9.41
C GLU A 45 3.67 -3.58 8.44
N ILE A 46 2.63 -2.84 8.84
CA ILE A 46 2.08 -1.72 8.04
C ILE A 46 3.15 -0.68 7.73
N ARG A 47 4.00 -0.33 8.71
CA ARG A 47 5.12 0.61 8.46
C ARG A 47 6.15 0.08 7.46
N GLN A 48 6.40 -1.23 7.44
CA GLN A 48 7.29 -1.82 6.44
C GLN A 48 6.67 -1.78 5.04
N VAL A 49 5.38 -2.07 4.92
CA VAL A 49 4.65 -1.97 3.65
C VAL A 49 4.61 -0.52 3.17
N ASP A 50 4.34 0.44 4.06
CA ASP A 50 4.37 1.87 3.73
C ASP A 50 5.74 2.31 3.20
N ASN A 51 6.82 1.91 3.87
CA ASN A 51 8.18 2.18 3.38
C ASN A 51 8.43 1.55 1.99
N ALA A 52 8.02 0.30 1.77
CA ALA A 52 8.16 -0.35 0.48
C ALA A 52 7.36 0.37 -0.63
N MET A 53 6.16 0.88 -0.31
CA MET A 53 5.36 1.69 -1.24
C MET A 53 6.04 3.02 -1.56
N GLN A 54 6.63 3.69 -0.57
CA GLN A 54 7.40 4.92 -0.79
C GLN A 54 8.58 4.66 -1.73
N LEU A 55 9.39 3.62 -1.46
CA LEU A 55 10.51 3.25 -2.34
C LEU A 55 10.07 2.91 -3.77
N PHE A 56 8.91 2.25 -3.93
CA PHE A 56 8.33 1.98 -5.24
C PHE A 56 8.00 3.27 -6.00
N PHE A 57 7.33 4.23 -5.35
CA PHE A 57 7.00 5.52 -5.95
C PHE A 57 8.20 6.45 -6.13
N ASP A 58 9.22 6.35 -5.28
CA ASP A 58 10.49 7.05 -5.47
C ASP A 58 11.20 6.58 -6.74
N GLY A 59 11.17 5.28 -7.04
CA GLY A 59 11.67 4.73 -8.30
C GLY A 59 10.91 5.27 -9.51
N ILE A 60 9.58 5.37 -9.42
CA ILE A 60 8.76 6.03 -10.46
C ILE A 60 9.17 7.50 -10.62
N THR A 61 9.32 8.22 -9.52
CA THR A 61 9.71 9.64 -9.52
C THR A 61 11.07 9.85 -10.20
N GLN A 62 12.06 8.99 -9.90
CA GLN A 62 13.37 9.04 -10.54
C GLN A 62 13.28 8.81 -12.05
N ASN A 63 12.47 7.84 -12.49
CA ASN A 63 12.25 7.59 -13.92
C ASN A 63 11.51 8.74 -14.62
N VAL A 64 10.51 9.34 -13.97
CA VAL A 64 9.82 10.53 -14.49
C VAL A 64 10.80 11.69 -14.64
N ASN A 65 11.65 11.93 -13.64
CA ASN A 65 12.68 12.98 -13.71
C ASN A 65 13.71 12.71 -14.82
N TYR A 66 14.12 11.45 -14.99
CA TYR A 66 14.98 11.04 -16.10
C TYR A 66 14.33 11.32 -17.46
N ILE A 67 13.07 10.93 -17.64
CA ILE A 67 12.31 11.18 -18.88
C ILE A 67 12.17 12.69 -19.12
N ALA A 68 11.81 13.46 -18.10
CA ALA A 68 11.62 14.90 -18.21
C ALA A 68 12.93 15.63 -18.58
N ALA A 69 14.08 15.13 -18.13
CA ALA A 69 15.38 15.67 -18.49
C ALA A 69 15.92 15.15 -19.85
N HIS A 70 15.27 14.16 -20.46
CA HIS A 70 15.72 13.58 -21.71
C HIS A 70 15.58 14.59 -22.87
N PRO A 71 16.59 14.77 -23.75
CA PRO A 71 16.57 15.79 -24.80
C PRO A 71 15.34 15.74 -25.72
N LEU A 72 14.85 14.54 -26.05
CA LEU A 72 13.64 14.35 -26.86
C LEU A 72 12.35 14.86 -26.19
N ILE A 73 12.33 14.98 -24.87
CA ILE A 73 11.15 15.40 -24.09
C ILE A 73 11.31 16.85 -23.62
N ALA A 74 12.46 17.19 -23.05
CA ALA A 74 12.77 18.55 -22.62
C ALA A 74 12.77 19.57 -23.77
N GLY A 75 13.19 19.12 -24.97
CA GLY A 75 13.19 19.90 -26.19
C GLY A 75 11.98 19.64 -27.10
N ALA A 76 10.96 18.91 -26.61
CA ALA A 76 9.78 18.59 -27.41
C ALA A 76 9.07 19.87 -27.87
N SER A 77 8.70 19.91 -29.15
CA SER A 77 8.06 21.05 -29.79
C SER A 77 6.69 20.65 -30.35
N ASP A 78 6.11 21.47 -31.23
CA ASP A 78 4.78 21.25 -31.80
C ASP A 78 4.72 20.11 -32.85
N ASP A 79 5.73 19.25 -32.89
CA ASP A 79 5.91 18.18 -33.88
C ASP A 79 5.47 16.79 -33.39
N PHE A 80 4.87 16.70 -32.20
CA PHE A 80 4.26 15.46 -31.71
C PHE A 80 2.84 15.26 -32.23
N ARG A 81 2.41 14.00 -32.33
CA ARG A 81 1.10 13.68 -32.92
C ARG A 81 -0.03 14.18 -32.02
N ASN A 82 -0.90 15.00 -32.59
CA ASN A 82 -2.13 15.45 -31.92
C ASN A 82 -3.30 14.52 -32.24
N TYR A 83 -3.97 14.03 -31.18
CA TYR A 83 -5.10 13.11 -31.27
C TYR A 83 -6.45 13.74 -30.92
N MET A 84 -6.54 15.07 -30.82
CA MET A 84 -7.79 15.79 -30.53
C MET A 84 -8.78 15.77 -31.71
N GLY A 85 -8.28 15.57 -32.94
CA GLY A 85 -9.09 15.46 -34.15
C GLY A 85 -9.49 14.02 -34.50
N ALA A 86 -10.34 13.86 -35.53
CA ALA A 86 -10.77 12.54 -36.00
C ALA A 86 -9.65 11.71 -36.67
N THR A 87 -8.57 12.36 -37.13
CA THR A 87 -7.43 11.69 -37.75
C THR A 87 -6.14 12.40 -37.31
N PRO A 88 -5.17 11.67 -36.71
CA PRO A 88 -3.92 12.27 -36.28
C PRO A 88 -3.07 12.69 -37.50
N PRO A 89 -2.26 13.75 -37.37
CA PRO A 89 -1.31 14.15 -38.40
C PRO A 89 -0.22 13.08 -38.60
N PRO A 90 0.53 13.12 -39.71
CA PRO A 90 1.66 12.22 -39.94
C PRO A 90 2.65 12.24 -38.77
N GLN A 91 3.18 11.07 -38.42
CA GLN A 91 4.17 10.94 -37.36
C GLN A 91 5.50 11.58 -37.77
N SER A 92 6.01 12.50 -36.93
CA SER A 92 7.36 13.04 -37.08
C SER A 92 8.41 12.04 -36.58
N GLU A 93 9.66 12.24 -36.98
CA GLU A 93 10.77 11.40 -36.50
C GLU A 93 11.00 11.56 -34.99
N ASN A 94 10.83 12.78 -34.44
CA ASN A 94 10.96 13.02 -33.00
C ASN A 94 9.86 12.31 -32.21
N ASP A 95 8.61 12.32 -32.69
CA ASP A 95 7.50 11.58 -32.08
C ASP A 95 7.74 10.06 -32.11
N ARG A 96 8.31 9.54 -33.20
CA ARG A 96 8.70 8.13 -33.32
C ARG A 96 9.77 7.77 -32.28
N GLN A 97 10.83 8.55 -32.18
CA GLN A 97 11.91 8.32 -31.23
C GLN A 97 11.44 8.43 -29.77
N ALA A 98 10.58 9.40 -29.46
CA ALA A 98 9.97 9.53 -28.13
C ALA A 98 9.07 8.32 -27.79
N THR A 99 8.28 7.85 -28.75
CA THR A 99 7.45 6.64 -28.59
C THR A 99 8.31 5.40 -28.35
N GLU A 100 9.42 5.24 -29.06
CA GLU A 100 10.37 4.13 -28.88
C GLU A 100 11.06 4.19 -27.51
N LEU A 101 11.46 5.39 -27.07
CA LEU A 101 11.98 5.61 -25.72
C LEU A 101 10.97 5.13 -24.66
N PHE A 102 9.72 5.56 -24.75
CA PHE A 102 8.66 5.16 -23.82
C PHE A 102 8.38 3.65 -23.86
N ALA A 103 8.36 3.06 -25.05
CA ALA A 103 8.19 1.62 -25.20
C ALA A 103 9.34 0.83 -24.54
N SER A 104 10.58 1.32 -24.65
CA SER A 104 11.73 0.69 -24.00
C SER A 104 11.65 0.75 -22.47
N ILE A 105 11.19 1.88 -21.92
CA ILE A 105 11.02 2.08 -20.48
C ILE A 105 9.89 1.21 -19.95
N ALA A 106 8.73 1.18 -20.63
CA ALA A 106 7.61 0.34 -20.27
C ALA A 106 7.97 -1.15 -20.32
N LYS A 107 8.76 -1.57 -21.31
CA LYS A 107 9.27 -2.96 -21.40
C LYS A 107 10.19 -3.31 -20.22
N ALA A 108 11.01 -2.36 -19.76
CA ALA A 108 11.89 -2.56 -18.60
C ALA A 108 11.12 -2.50 -17.26
N HIS A 109 9.96 -1.83 -17.22
CA HIS A 109 9.15 -1.64 -16.02
C HIS A 109 7.73 -2.18 -16.23
N PRO A 110 7.53 -3.52 -16.12
CA PRO A 110 6.24 -4.15 -16.41
C PRO A 110 5.09 -3.74 -15.47
N ALA A 111 5.41 -3.11 -14.33
CA ALA A 111 4.43 -2.53 -13.43
C ALA A 111 3.81 -1.23 -13.97
N TYR A 112 4.40 -0.61 -14.99
CA TYR A 112 3.88 0.62 -15.59
C TYR A 112 2.79 0.25 -16.59
N SER A 113 1.57 0.71 -16.34
CA SER A 113 0.47 0.51 -17.29
C SER A 113 0.65 1.37 -18.55
N TYR A 114 1.15 2.60 -18.38
CA TYR A 114 1.37 3.55 -19.46
C TYR A 114 2.57 4.44 -19.15
N VAL A 115 3.28 4.87 -20.20
CA VAL A 115 4.24 5.96 -20.17
C VAL A 115 3.81 6.92 -21.28
N SER A 116 3.44 8.14 -20.91
CA SER A 116 2.93 9.14 -21.84
C SER A 116 3.42 10.53 -21.46
N TYR A 117 3.38 11.43 -22.42
CA TYR A 117 3.72 12.84 -22.26
C TYR A 117 2.72 13.65 -23.08
N GLY A 118 2.06 14.62 -22.43
CA GLY A 118 1.09 15.51 -23.08
C GLY A 118 1.58 16.95 -23.06
N LEU A 119 1.48 17.62 -24.19
CA LEU A 119 1.92 19.00 -24.38
C LEU A 119 0.74 19.98 -24.27
N ILE A 120 1.08 21.26 -24.08
CA ILE A 120 0.12 22.35 -23.93
C ILE A 120 -0.75 22.59 -25.19
N ASN A 121 -0.27 22.18 -26.36
CA ASN A 121 -0.98 22.26 -27.64
C ASN A 121 -1.97 21.08 -27.85
N GLY A 122 -2.03 20.14 -26.89
CA GLY A 122 -2.89 18.97 -26.92
C GLY A 122 -2.37 17.76 -27.71
N SER A 123 -1.09 17.77 -28.13
CA SER A 123 -0.38 16.56 -28.57
C SER A 123 0.06 15.69 -27.41
#